data_AF-A0A1U8IIT3-F1
#
_entry.id   AF-A0A1U8IIT3-F1
#
_cell.length_a   1.000
_cell.length_b   1.000
_cell.length_c   1.000
_cell.angle_alpha   90.00
_cell.angle_beta   90.00
_cell.angle_gamma   90.00
#
_symmetry.space_group_name_H-M   'P 1'
#
loop_
_entity.id
_entity.type
_entity.pdbx_description
1 polymer ?
#
loop_
_entity_poly.entity_id
_entity_poly.type
_entity_poly.pdbx_seq_one_letter_code
_entity_poly.pdbx_strand_id
1 'polypeptide(L)'
;MPSSPPQPTHNIPSKNQLRKPTCRLLLISMSAFLLLSLLSLALFFTLSSSHRHHLQQDPLQNTSQIRLACHSTRFPQPCESSLTLPPNPTSLQIILSAISVSSHNLKTGQSMVKSILETSKGNLNRTNAASICDEILSNSDYRINSTVDALSRGKIKDARAWMSAALCYQYDCWGALKYANDTQLVNQTMAFLDSLTQHTSNALSMMAAYDNYGNNINSWAPPKTERDGFYEKGLGGTELVFDGGFPTGLKPDVTVCKDGSGGCYKMVQEAVNAAPDNAEAGRRFVIEIKEGVYEETVRVPLAKKNVVFLGEGMGKTVITGSLNVGQPGMTTYESATVGVIGDGFMASGLTIKNTAGPDAHQAVAFRSDSDLSVIENCEFLGNQDTLYAHSLRQFYNKCQIQGNVDFIFGNSAAVFQECEILVVPRQLNPGKGETNAITAHGRTDPAQSTGLIFHNCSLNGTDDYTKYYYSNPKVHKNFLGRPWKEYSRTVYINCVMGDLISPQGWLPWSGDFALKTLFYGEYQNSGPGSNMSARVPWSSPIPGQNVYTYSVQNFIQGDQWIPTKA
;
A
#
# COMPACT_ATOMS: atom_id res chain seq x y z
N MET A 1 3.30 -62.53 -27.40
CA MET A 1 3.47 -63.56 -26.36
C MET A 1 3.88 -62.85 -25.07
N PRO A 2 2.99 -62.77 -24.08
CA PRO A 2 3.23 -62.19 -22.76
C PRO A 2 3.64 -63.29 -21.75
N SER A 3 4.31 -62.92 -20.66
CA SER A 3 4.44 -63.79 -19.48
C SER A 3 4.60 -62.96 -18.19
N SER A 4 3.55 -63.02 -17.36
CA SER A 4 3.41 -62.49 -16.00
C SER A 4 4.17 -63.31 -14.94
N PRO A 5 4.32 -62.79 -13.71
CA PRO A 5 4.02 -63.60 -12.50
C PRO A 5 3.33 -62.75 -11.38
N PRO A 6 2.98 -63.27 -10.17
CA PRO A 6 1.60 -63.63 -9.78
C PRO A 6 1.00 -62.87 -8.56
N GLN A 7 -0.30 -63.08 -8.34
CA GLN A 7 -1.13 -62.58 -7.21
C GLN A 7 -0.82 -63.24 -5.85
N PRO A 8 -1.25 -62.61 -4.73
CA PRO A 8 -1.66 -63.29 -3.51
C PRO A 8 -3.18 -63.27 -3.27
N THR A 9 -3.68 -64.38 -2.75
CA THR A 9 -5.07 -64.78 -2.51
C THR A 9 -5.66 -64.29 -1.18
N HIS A 10 -6.96 -63.96 -1.19
CA HIS A 10 -7.83 -63.79 -0.02
C HIS A 10 -8.12 -65.12 0.71
N ASN A 11 -8.24 -65.07 2.03
CA ASN A 11 -8.95 -66.09 2.82
C ASN A 11 -9.87 -65.44 3.86
N ILE A 12 -11.13 -65.85 3.84
CA ILE A 12 -12.23 -65.53 4.77
C ILE A 12 -12.41 -66.73 5.70
N PRO A 13 -12.73 -66.55 7.00
CA PRO A 13 -13.40 -67.60 7.77
C PRO A 13 -14.89 -67.31 8.00
N SER A 14 -15.63 -68.41 7.98
CA SER A 14 -17.07 -68.60 7.93
C SER A 14 -17.84 -68.35 9.24
N LYS A 15 -19.13 -68.02 9.08
CA LYS A 15 -20.20 -68.09 10.08
C LYS A 15 -20.40 -69.52 10.62
N ASN A 16 -20.81 -69.63 11.89
CA ASN A 16 -21.76 -70.66 12.32
C ASN A 16 -22.67 -70.17 13.46
N GLN A 17 -23.98 -70.35 13.25
CA GLN A 17 -25.06 -70.31 14.25
C GLN A 17 -24.97 -71.59 15.12
N LEU A 18 -25.60 -71.83 16.28
CA LEU A 18 -26.88 -71.43 16.89
C LEU A 18 -26.93 -72.13 18.27
N ARG A 19 -27.51 -71.51 19.32
CA ARG A 19 -28.53 -72.08 20.25
C ARG A 19 -28.62 -71.34 21.60
N LYS A 20 -29.85 -70.96 21.94
CA LYS A 20 -30.30 -70.46 23.26
C LYS A 20 -30.41 -71.60 24.27
N PRO A 21 -30.33 -71.28 25.57
CA PRO A 21 -31.41 -71.70 26.47
C PRO A 21 -31.91 -70.59 27.42
N THR A 22 -33.24 -70.50 27.46
CA THR A 22 -34.15 -70.31 28.61
C THR A 22 -33.73 -69.54 29.86
N CYS A 23 -34.32 -68.35 29.94
CA CYS A 23 -34.95 -67.66 31.08
C CYS A 23 -35.50 -68.55 32.21
N ARG A 24 -35.12 -68.24 33.46
CA ARG A 24 -35.97 -68.13 34.67
C ARG A 24 -35.09 -67.99 35.93
N LEU A 25 -34.52 -66.80 36.17
CA LEU A 25 -33.99 -66.38 37.50
C LEU A 25 -33.59 -64.88 37.58
N LEU A 26 -33.71 -64.10 36.51
CA LEU A 26 -33.26 -62.69 36.45
C LEU A 26 -34.36 -61.63 36.70
N LEU A 27 -35.60 -62.02 36.99
CA LEU A 27 -36.74 -61.08 37.07
C LEU A 27 -37.09 -60.57 38.47
N ILE A 28 -36.36 -60.96 39.53
CA ILE A 28 -36.64 -60.50 40.91
C ILE A 28 -35.51 -59.58 41.46
N SER A 29 -34.37 -59.45 40.76
CA SER A 29 -33.27 -58.55 41.15
C SER A 29 -33.33 -57.16 40.48
N MET A 30 -34.12 -56.98 39.42
CA MET A 30 -34.14 -55.73 38.64
C MET A 30 -35.12 -54.67 39.15
N SER A 31 -36.06 -55.03 40.02
CA SER A 31 -37.06 -54.09 40.58
C SER A 31 -36.60 -53.36 41.85
N ALA A 32 -35.60 -53.88 42.58
CA ALA A 32 -35.03 -53.21 43.76
C ALA A 32 -33.96 -52.16 43.40
N PHE A 33 -33.19 -52.36 42.33
CA PHE A 33 -32.16 -51.40 41.88
C PHE A 33 -32.74 -50.18 41.15
N LEU A 34 -33.87 -50.32 40.47
CA LEU A 34 -34.54 -49.20 39.79
C LEU A 34 -35.12 -48.17 40.77
N LEU A 35 -35.62 -48.61 41.94
CA LEU A 35 -36.16 -47.72 42.98
C LEU A 35 -35.07 -46.96 43.77
N LEU A 36 -33.89 -47.54 44.00
CA LEU A 36 -32.76 -46.85 44.63
C LEU A 36 -32.05 -45.87 43.68
N SER A 37 -32.08 -46.11 42.36
CA SER A 37 -31.49 -45.19 41.36
C SER A 37 -32.31 -43.92 41.11
N LEU A 38 -33.62 -43.95 41.36
CA LEU A 38 -34.49 -42.78 41.18
C LEU A 38 -34.48 -41.84 42.40
N LEU A 39 -34.19 -42.35 43.60
CA LEU A 39 -34.07 -41.54 44.83
C LEU A 39 -32.73 -40.82 44.98
N SER A 40 -31.65 -41.31 44.35
CA SER A 40 -30.37 -40.58 44.27
C SER A 40 -30.39 -39.44 43.25
N LEU A 41 -31.20 -39.53 42.18
CA LEU A 41 -31.37 -38.44 41.21
C LEU A 41 -32.11 -37.23 41.79
N ALA A 42 -33.01 -37.40 42.77
CA ALA A 42 -33.77 -36.28 43.34
C ALA A 42 -32.99 -35.45 44.38
N LEU A 43 -31.97 -36.02 45.04
CA LEU A 43 -31.17 -35.32 46.06
C LEU A 43 -29.94 -34.57 45.50
N PHE A 44 -29.50 -34.85 44.26
CA PHE A 44 -28.45 -34.06 43.60
C PHE A 44 -28.96 -32.75 42.98
N PHE A 45 -30.28 -32.61 42.75
CA PHE A 45 -30.85 -31.39 42.16
C PHE A 45 -31.20 -30.28 43.17
N THR A 46 -30.98 -30.46 44.48
CA THR A 46 -31.34 -29.45 45.49
C THR A 46 -30.19 -28.93 46.36
N LEU A 47 -28.93 -29.35 46.17
CA LEU A 47 -27.78 -28.76 46.85
C LEU A 47 -26.59 -28.58 45.91
N SER A 48 -26.62 -27.52 45.10
CA SER A 48 -25.44 -26.78 44.63
C SER A 48 -25.86 -25.47 43.95
N SER A 49 -26.60 -24.61 44.67
CA SER A 49 -26.75 -23.20 44.30
C SER A 49 -25.57 -22.39 44.85
N SER A 50 -24.41 -22.51 44.23
CA SER A 50 -23.45 -21.40 44.07
C SER A 50 -22.16 -21.91 43.44
N HIS A 51 -22.12 -22.11 42.12
CA HIS A 51 -20.86 -22.07 41.38
C HIS A 51 -21.07 -21.45 40.01
N ARG A 52 -20.14 -20.55 39.69
CA ARG A 52 -20.14 -19.66 38.52
C ARG A 52 -20.28 -20.47 37.23
N HIS A 53 -21.16 -20.04 36.33
CA HIS A 53 -21.20 -20.51 34.95
C HIS A 53 -19.86 -20.20 34.26
N HIS A 54 -18.96 -21.19 34.17
CA HIS A 54 -17.94 -21.20 33.12
C HIS A 54 -18.57 -21.87 31.89
N LEU A 55 -18.95 -21.07 30.89
CA LEU A 55 -19.35 -21.54 29.57
C LEU A 55 -18.14 -22.22 28.91
N GLN A 56 -18.13 -23.55 28.85
CA GLN A 56 -17.21 -24.30 28.02
C GLN A 56 -17.91 -24.52 26.67
N GLN A 57 -17.44 -23.86 25.62
CA GLN A 57 -18.05 -23.87 24.28
C GLN A 57 -17.28 -24.71 23.26
N ASP A 58 -18.00 -25.12 22.23
CA ASP A 58 -17.71 -26.20 21.28
C ASP A 58 -16.65 -25.83 20.20
N PRO A 59 -15.53 -26.58 20.05
CA PRO A 59 -14.51 -26.37 19.02
C PRO A 59 -15.03 -26.31 17.56
N LEU A 60 -16.19 -26.90 17.30
CA LEU A 60 -16.86 -26.89 15.99
C LEU A 60 -17.33 -25.48 15.56
N GLN A 61 -17.72 -24.64 16.52
CA GLN A 61 -18.25 -23.29 16.24
C GLN A 61 -17.13 -22.35 15.77
N ASN A 62 -15.97 -22.37 16.42
CA ASN A 62 -14.81 -21.57 16.00
C ASN A 62 -14.30 -21.98 14.62
N THR A 63 -14.31 -23.28 14.30
CA THR A 63 -13.91 -23.80 12.99
C THR A 63 -14.81 -23.27 11.87
N SER A 64 -16.13 -23.12 12.13
CA SER A 64 -17.07 -22.56 11.15
C SER A 64 -16.85 -21.07 10.90
N GLN A 65 -16.57 -20.28 11.94
CA GLN A 65 -16.34 -18.84 11.83
C GLN A 65 -15.01 -18.51 11.15
N ILE A 66 -13.96 -19.28 11.41
CA ILE A 66 -12.67 -19.16 10.70
C ILE A 66 -12.88 -19.34 9.20
N ARG A 67 -13.58 -20.41 8.78
CA ARG A 67 -13.87 -20.66 7.36
C ARG A 67 -14.67 -19.53 6.71
N LEU A 68 -15.71 -19.05 7.39
CA LEU A 68 -16.54 -17.94 6.88
C LEU A 68 -15.71 -16.65 6.69
N ALA A 69 -14.89 -16.28 7.67
CA ALA A 69 -14.04 -15.11 7.56
C ALA A 69 -12.95 -15.29 6.48
N CYS A 70 -12.25 -16.43 6.48
CA CYS A 70 -11.17 -16.71 5.53
C CYS A 70 -11.65 -16.83 4.08
N HIS A 71 -12.90 -17.24 3.84
CA HIS A 71 -13.50 -17.23 2.51
C HIS A 71 -13.53 -15.83 1.87
N SER A 72 -13.53 -14.76 2.67
CA SER A 72 -13.48 -13.38 2.17
C SER A 72 -12.08 -12.90 1.78
N THR A 73 -11.07 -13.76 1.87
CA THR A 73 -9.67 -13.38 1.68
C THR A 73 -9.10 -13.87 0.36
N ARG A 74 -8.01 -13.25 -0.09
CA ARG A 74 -7.27 -13.69 -1.28
C ARG A 74 -6.59 -15.05 -1.09
N PHE A 75 -6.19 -15.37 0.15
CA PHE A 75 -5.48 -16.60 0.49
C PHE A 75 -6.21 -17.37 1.60
N PRO A 76 -7.36 -18.01 1.30
CA PRO A 76 -8.21 -18.66 2.30
C PRO A 76 -7.51 -19.82 3.00
N GLN A 77 -6.71 -20.61 2.29
CA GLN A 77 -6.00 -21.75 2.89
C GLN A 77 -4.93 -21.32 3.92
N PRO A 78 -3.99 -20.40 3.59
CA PRO A 78 -3.11 -19.81 4.60
C PRO A 78 -3.85 -19.15 5.76
N CYS A 79 -4.98 -18.48 5.50
CA CYS A 79 -5.82 -17.90 6.54
C CYS A 79 -6.35 -18.96 7.52
N GLU A 80 -7.01 -20.00 7.02
CA GLU A 80 -7.62 -21.05 7.85
C GLU A 80 -6.58 -21.80 8.68
N SER A 81 -5.39 -22.04 8.12
CA SER A 81 -4.31 -22.76 8.80
C SER A 81 -3.64 -21.97 9.94
N SER A 82 -3.73 -20.65 9.93
CA SER A 82 -2.98 -19.77 10.84
C SER A 82 -3.87 -19.06 11.86
N LEU A 83 -5.15 -18.87 11.56
CA LEU A 83 -6.05 -18.08 12.38
C LEU A 83 -6.52 -18.83 13.62
N THR A 84 -6.37 -18.20 14.79
CA THR A 84 -6.93 -18.68 16.06
C THR A 84 -7.86 -17.61 16.63
N LEU A 85 -9.06 -18.01 17.05
CA LEU A 85 -10.10 -17.10 17.53
C LEU A 85 -10.47 -17.37 18.99
N PRO A 86 -10.79 -16.32 19.77
CA PRO A 86 -11.42 -16.50 21.08
C PRO A 86 -12.84 -17.07 20.94
N PRO A 87 -13.46 -17.61 22.01
CA PRO A 87 -14.85 -18.06 21.98
C PRO A 87 -15.82 -16.92 21.63
N ASN A 88 -16.76 -17.18 20.71
CA ASN A 88 -17.72 -16.20 20.17
C ASN A 88 -17.07 -14.84 19.78
N PRO A 89 -16.10 -14.85 18.86
CA PRO A 89 -15.42 -13.64 18.44
C PRO A 89 -16.39 -12.68 17.74
N THR A 90 -16.28 -11.40 18.05
CA THR A 90 -16.82 -10.32 17.22
C THR A 90 -16.06 -10.24 15.90
N SER A 91 -16.66 -9.63 14.87
CA SER A 91 -16.00 -9.39 13.59
C SER A 91 -14.67 -8.64 13.73
N LEU A 92 -14.60 -7.66 14.65
CA LEU A 92 -13.36 -6.95 14.95
C LEU A 92 -12.31 -7.85 15.61
N GLN A 93 -12.70 -8.74 16.52
CA GLN A 93 -11.76 -9.71 17.10
C GLN A 93 -11.22 -10.69 16.06
N ILE A 94 -12.01 -11.08 15.06
CA ILE A 94 -11.54 -11.90 13.93
C ILE A 94 -10.45 -11.16 13.15
N ILE A 95 -10.69 -9.89 12.81
CA ILE A 95 -9.72 -9.05 12.10
C ILE A 95 -8.45 -8.85 12.94
N LEU A 96 -8.59 -8.55 14.23
CA LEU A 96 -7.46 -8.38 15.14
C LEU A 96 -6.64 -9.66 15.29
N SER A 97 -7.27 -10.84 15.31
CA SER A 97 -6.56 -12.12 15.26
C SER A 97 -5.77 -12.29 13.95
N ALA A 98 -6.32 -11.91 12.80
CA ALA A 98 -5.61 -11.96 11.52
C ALA A 98 -4.42 -10.98 11.48
N ILE A 99 -4.60 -9.77 12.02
CA ILE A 99 -3.51 -8.79 12.17
C ILE A 99 -2.41 -9.33 13.10
N SER A 100 -2.78 -10.00 14.18
CA SER A 100 -1.82 -10.63 15.10
C SER A 100 -0.94 -11.67 14.42
N VAL A 101 -1.50 -12.49 13.52
CA VAL A 101 -0.72 -13.44 12.70
C VAL A 101 0.31 -12.69 11.85
N SER A 102 -0.09 -11.61 11.17
CA SER A 102 0.83 -10.78 10.37
C SER A 102 1.92 -10.15 11.25
N SER A 103 1.54 -9.55 12.38
CA SER A 103 2.47 -8.91 13.33
C SER A 103 3.51 -9.90 13.87
N HIS A 104 3.08 -11.11 14.26
CA HIS A 104 3.99 -12.15 14.76
C HIS A 104 4.99 -12.59 13.68
N ASN A 105 4.51 -12.86 12.46
CA ASN A 105 5.38 -13.24 11.35
C ASN A 105 6.33 -12.09 10.95
N LEU A 106 5.90 -10.83 11.03
CA LEU A 106 6.75 -9.69 10.76
C LEU A 106 7.98 -9.65 11.69
N LYS A 107 7.83 -9.98 12.98
CA LYS A 107 8.97 -10.05 13.92
C LYS A 107 9.99 -11.11 13.53
N THR A 108 9.52 -12.26 13.03
CA THR A 108 10.40 -13.30 12.47
C THR A 108 11.10 -12.78 11.21
N GLY A 109 10.37 -12.14 10.30
CA GLY A 109 10.95 -11.55 9.08
C GLY A 109 12.05 -10.52 9.38
N GLN A 110 11.80 -9.61 10.32
CA GLN A 110 12.80 -8.65 10.81
C GLN A 110 14.05 -9.35 11.35
N SER A 111 13.87 -10.44 12.09
CA SER A 111 15.00 -11.21 12.65
C SER A 111 15.83 -11.87 11.54
N MET A 112 15.18 -12.47 10.55
CA MET A 112 15.86 -13.07 9.39
C MET A 112 16.64 -12.04 8.57
N VAL A 113 16.08 -10.84 8.40
CA VAL A 113 16.74 -9.72 7.70
C VAL A 113 17.96 -9.22 8.45
N LYS A 114 17.88 -9.12 9.78
CA LYS A 114 19.04 -8.79 10.63
C LYS A 114 20.15 -9.83 10.49
N SER A 115 19.82 -11.12 10.43
CA SER A 115 20.81 -12.16 10.15
C SER A 115 21.43 -12.04 8.75
N ILE A 116 20.67 -11.62 7.73
CA ILE A 116 21.24 -11.29 6.42
C ILE A 116 22.24 -10.13 6.56
N LEU A 117 21.86 -9.06 7.25
CA LEU A 117 22.71 -7.88 7.42
C LEU A 117 24.04 -8.23 8.10
N GLU A 118 24.00 -8.99 9.21
CA GLU A 118 25.17 -9.47 9.94
C GLU A 118 26.12 -10.32 9.07
N THR A 119 25.54 -11.14 8.18
CA THR A 119 26.30 -12.04 7.29
C THR A 119 26.66 -11.39 5.94
N SER A 120 26.34 -10.11 5.74
CA SER A 120 26.58 -9.39 4.47
C SER A 120 27.95 -8.72 4.36
N LYS A 121 28.84 -8.93 5.34
CA LYS A 121 30.18 -8.34 5.34
C LYS A 121 30.90 -8.60 4.01
N GLY A 122 31.25 -7.53 3.30
CA GLY A 122 31.96 -7.58 2.01
C GLY A 122 31.08 -7.62 0.77
N ASN A 123 29.74 -7.70 0.89
CA ASN A 123 28.82 -7.55 -0.23
C ASN A 123 27.95 -6.29 -0.03
N LEU A 124 28.34 -5.19 -0.70
CA LEU A 124 27.67 -3.90 -0.59
C LEU A 124 26.19 -3.96 -1.01
N ASN A 125 25.87 -4.69 -2.08
CA ASN A 125 24.49 -4.80 -2.57
C ASN A 125 23.60 -5.52 -1.55
N ARG A 126 24.10 -6.59 -0.93
CA ARG A 126 23.36 -7.34 0.09
C ARG A 126 23.23 -6.55 1.40
N THR A 127 24.29 -5.88 1.83
CA THR A 127 24.23 -4.97 2.99
C THR A 127 23.16 -3.90 2.78
N ASN A 128 23.18 -3.21 1.64
CA ASN A 128 22.24 -2.12 1.39
C ASN A 128 20.79 -2.63 1.24
N ALA A 129 20.59 -3.74 0.53
CA ALA A 129 19.26 -4.36 0.42
C ALA A 129 18.70 -4.78 1.78
N ALA A 130 19.53 -5.38 2.65
CA ALA A 130 19.13 -5.78 3.99
C ALA A 130 18.88 -4.58 4.92
N SER A 131 19.71 -3.53 4.85
CA SER A 131 19.51 -2.29 5.62
C SER A 131 18.20 -1.59 5.26
N ILE A 132 17.91 -1.44 3.96
CA ILE A 132 16.64 -0.87 3.49
C ILE A 132 15.47 -1.74 3.96
N CYS A 133 15.58 -3.06 3.82
CA CYS A 133 14.56 -3.97 4.29
C CYS A 133 14.30 -3.82 5.81
N ASP A 134 15.34 -3.71 6.64
CA ASP A 134 15.18 -3.53 8.09
C ASP A 134 14.43 -2.24 8.44
N GLU A 135 14.73 -1.13 7.75
CA GLU A 135 14.00 0.13 7.89
C GLU A 135 12.53 -0.01 7.51
N ILE A 136 12.24 -0.50 6.30
CA ILE A 136 10.85 -0.57 5.82
C ILE A 136 10.02 -1.61 6.56
N LEU A 137 10.61 -2.72 7.04
CA LEU A 137 9.90 -3.64 7.93
C LEU A 137 9.62 -3.02 9.30
N SER A 138 10.48 -2.11 9.78
CA SER A 138 10.18 -1.31 10.98
C SER A 138 9.03 -0.33 10.74
N ASN A 139 8.97 0.29 9.57
CA ASN A 139 7.81 1.09 9.15
C ASN A 139 6.53 0.22 9.03
N SER A 140 6.64 -1.00 8.52
CA SER A 140 5.52 -1.96 8.50
C SER A 140 5.00 -2.26 9.90
N ASP A 141 5.89 -2.46 10.86
CA ASP A 141 5.50 -2.76 12.25
C ASP A 141 4.77 -1.58 12.88
N TYR A 142 5.28 -0.37 12.66
CA TYR A 142 4.63 0.86 13.08
C TYR A 142 3.20 0.95 12.52
N ARG A 143 3.02 0.72 11.21
CA ARG A 143 1.70 0.80 10.56
C ARG A 143 0.74 -0.31 10.98
N ILE A 144 1.23 -1.52 11.26
CA ILE A 144 0.40 -2.59 11.84
C ILE A 144 -0.11 -2.18 13.22
N ASN A 145 0.75 -1.61 14.08
CA ASN A 145 0.32 -1.12 15.39
C ASN A 145 -0.68 0.04 15.28
N SER A 146 -0.46 0.98 14.37
CA SER A 146 -1.43 2.06 14.09
C SER A 146 -2.78 1.48 13.62
N THR A 147 -2.75 0.44 12.78
CA THR A 147 -3.96 -0.24 12.28
C THR A 147 -4.81 -0.77 13.44
N VAL A 148 -4.20 -1.41 14.44
CA VAL A 148 -4.89 -1.92 15.63
C VAL A 148 -5.55 -0.78 16.42
N ASP A 149 -4.84 0.34 16.64
CA ASP A 149 -5.40 1.50 17.34
C ASP A 149 -6.59 2.11 16.56
N ALA A 150 -6.46 2.30 15.25
CA ALA A 150 -7.56 2.83 14.41
C ALA A 150 -8.81 1.94 14.46
N LEU A 151 -8.65 0.61 14.37
CA LEU A 151 -9.79 -0.31 14.48
C LEU A 151 -10.50 -0.20 15.83
N SER A 152 -9.75 -0.06 16.93
CA SER A 152 -10.33 0.09 18.27
C SER A 152 -11.18 1.36 18.42
N ARG A 153 -10.92 2.38 17.58
CA ARG A 153 -11.63 3.67 17.53
C ARG A 153 -12.69 3.73 16.42
N GLY A 154 -12.94 2.62 15.72
CA GLY A 154 -13.89 2.57 14.60
C GLY A 154 -13.43 3.28 13.32
N LYS A 155 -12.14 3.61 13.20
CA LYS A 155 -11.57 4.31 12.03
C LYS A 155 -11.12 3.33 10.94
N ILE A 156 -12.09 2.65 10.31
CA ILE A 156 -11.79 1.59 9.34
C ILE A 156 -10.99 2.06 8.11
N LYS A 157 -11.23 3.29 7.62
CA LYS A 157 -10.49 3.85 6.47
C LYS A 157 -9.01 4.08 6.80
N ASP A 158 -8.71 4.65 7.96
CA ASP A 158 -7.33 4.80 8.45
C ASP A 158 -6.66 3.44 8.59
N ALA A 159 -7.36 2.48 9.20
CA ALA A 159 -6.85 1.13 9.38
C ALA A 159 -6.53 0.46 8.02
N ARG A 160 -7.41 0.58 7.02
CA ARG A 160 -7.16 0.05 5.66
C ARG A 160 -5.99 0.76 4.98
N ALA A 161 -5.86 2.08 5.12
CA ALA A 161 -4.74 2.84 4.55
C ALA A 161 -3.40 2.39 5.15
N TRP A 162 -3.31 2.27 6.47
CA TRP A 162 -2.10 1.86 7.17
C TRP A 162 -1.75 0.40 6.93
N MET A 163 -2.73 -0.50 6.90
CA MET A 163 -2.49 -1.90 6.58
C MET A 163 -2.10 -2.09 5.11
N SER A 164 -2.60 -1.25 4.19
CA SER A 164 -2.14 -1.21 2.80
C SER A 164 -0.65 -0.82 2.70
N ALA A 165 -0.21 0.15 3.50
CA ALA A 165 1.19 0.56 3.58
C ALA A 165 2.08 -0.52 4.21
N ALA A 166 1.64 -1.17 5.28
CA ALA A 166 2.35 -2.32 5.87
C ALA A 166 2.61 -3.43 4.85
N LEU A 167 1.59 -3.78 4.05
CA LEU A 167 1.74 -4.75 2.96
C LEU A 167 2.74 -4.27 1.89
N CYS A 168 2.72 -2.97 1.54
CA CYS A 168 3.66 -2.38 0.60
C CYS A 168 5.10 -2.55 1.09
N TYR A 169 5.39 -2.19 2.34
CA TYR A 169 6.73 -2.30 2.91
C TYR A 169 7.26 -3.73 2.98
N GLN A 170 6.39 -4.70 3.32
CA GLN A 170 6.76 -6.11 3.32
C GLN A 170 7.13 -6.60 1.92
N TYR A 171 6.34 -6.20 0.92
CA TYR A 171 6.62 -6.51 -0.48
C TYR A 171 7.89 -5.83 -0.99
N ASP A 172 8.15 -4.57 -0.58
CA ASP A 172 9.33 -3.83 -0.98
C ASP A 172 10.61 -4.43 -0.38
N CYS A 173 10.56 -4.94 0.85
CA CYS A 173 11.67 -5.71 1.41
C CYS A 173 11.98 -6.94 0.56
N TRP A 174 10.94 -7.73 0.22
CA TRP A 174 11.11 -8.86 -0.68
C TRP A 174 11.73 -8.42 -2.03
N GLY A 175 11.25 -7.30 -2.57
CA GLY A 175 11.73 -6.71 -3.81
C GLY A 175 13.19 -6.26 -3.75
N ALA A 176 13.63 -5.68 -2.63
CA ALA A 176 15.03 -5.28 -2.40
C ALA A 176 15.94 -6.52 -2.34
N LEU A 177 15.55 -7.54 -1.58
CA LEU A 177 16.33 -8.78 -1.43
C LEU A 177 16.44 -9.58 -2.73
N LYS A 178 15.44 -9.49 -3.62
CA LYS A 178 15.46 -10.16 -4.93
C LYS A 178 16.70 -9.85 -5.76
N TYR A 179 17.21 -8.63 -5.70
CA TYR A 179 18.40 -8.21 -6.46
C TYR A 179 19.73 -8.55 -5.76
N ALA A 180 19.66 -9.07 -4.54
CA ALA A 180 20.81 -9.56 -3.75
C ALA A 180 20.64 -11.05 -3.37
N ASN A 181 19.93 -11.82 -4.21
CA ASN A 181 19.59 -13.20 -3.93
C ASN A 181 20.73 -14.19 -4.27
N ASP A 182 21.87 -14.02 -3.60
CA ASP A 182 23.10 -14.78 -3.82
C ASP A 182 23.39 -15.84 -2.74
N THR A 183 22.51 -15.97 -1.73
CA THR A 183 22.67 -16.91 -0.61
C THR A 183 21.39 -17.68 -0.31
N GLN A 184 21.53 -18.84 0.34
CA GLN A 184 20.39 -19.63 0.81
C GLN A 184 19.56 -18.88 1.86
N LEU A 185 20.20 -18.09 2.73
CA LEU A 185 19.50 -17.29 3.74
C LEU A 185 18.59 -16.24 3.08
N VAL A 186 19.07 -15.52 2.05
CA VAL A 186 18.25 -14.56 1.31
C VAL A 186 17.05 -15.25 0.65
N ASN A 187 17.28 -16.40 -0.01
CA ASN A 187 16.20 -17.19 -0.61
C ASN A 187 15.12 -17.61 0.42
N GLN A 188 15.54 -18.10 1.59
CA GLN A 188 14.64 -18.51 2.66
C GLN A 188 13.86 -17.32 3.24
N THR A 189 14.53 -16.18 3.44
CA THR A 189 13.88 -14.95 3.89
C THR A 189 12.87 -14.44 2.88
N MET A 190 13.18 -14.45 1.59
CA MET A 190 12.22 -14.07 0.54
C MET A 190 10.99 -14.98 0.55
N ALA A 191 11.16 -16.30 0.61
CA ALA A 191 10.04 -17.24 0.69
C ALA A 191 9.18 -17.02 1.95
N PHE A 192 9.81 -16.68 3.07
CA PHE A 192 9.10 -16.32 4.30
C PHE A 192 8.31 -15.00 4.14
N LEU A 193 8.92 -13.98 3.53
CA LEU A 193 8.25 -12.70 3.25
C LEU A 193 7.06 -12.87 2.30
N ASP A 194 7.13 -13.79 1.33
CA ASP A 194 5.99 -14.14 0.49
C ASP A 194 4.82 -14.66 1.35
N SER A 195 5.07 -15.54 2.32
CA SER A 195 4.04 -15.99 3.26
C SER A 195 3.52 -14.85 4.14
N LEU A 196 4.41 -13.98 4.64
CA LEU A 196 4.04 -12.82 5.45
C LEU A 196 3.09 -11.88 4.68
N THR A 197 3.40 -11.55 3.43
CA THR A 197 2.54 -10.69 2.60
C THR A 197 1.16 -11.31 2.38
N GLN A 198 1.04 -12.65 2.28
CA GLN A 198 -0.26 -13.34 2.21
C GLN A 198 -1.07 -13.19 3.50
N HIS A 199 -0.45 -13.32 4.68
CA HIS A 199 -1.14 -13.12 5.95
C HIS A 199 -1.61 -11.66 6.12
N THR A 200 -0.77 -10.70 5.74
CA THR A 200 -1.13 -9.27 5.74
C THR A 200 -2.27 -8.98 4.75
N SER A 201 -2.23 -9.55 3.54
CA SER A 201 -3.31 -9.48 2.55
C SER A 201 -4.63 -10.06 3.07
N ASN A 202 -4.59 -11.18 3.81
CA ASN A 202 -5.79 -11.77 4.41
C ASN A 202 -6.43 -10.84 5.45
N ALA A 203 -5.63 -10.25 6.34
CA ALA A 203 -6.13 -9.28 7.30
C ALA A 203 -6.73 -8.04 6.59
N LEU A 204 -6.05 -7.51 5.57
CA LEU A 204 -6.54 -6.38 4.77
C LEU A 204 -7.85 -6.74 4.02
N SER A 205 -7.97 -7.97 3.51
CA SER A 205 -9.19 -8.46 2.85
C SER A 205 -10.37 -8.51 3.82
N MET A 206 -10.16 -9.00 5.05
CA MET A 206 -11.20 -9.00 6.08
C MET A 206 -11.62 -7.58 6.48
N MET A 207 -10.68 -6.64 6.53
CA MET A 207 -10.98 -5.22 6.79
C MET A 207 -11.79 -4.61 5.65
N ALA A 208 -11.46 -4.92 4.39
CA ALA A 208 -12.25 -4.49 3.24
C ALA A 208 -13.65 -5.10 3.25
N ALA A 209 -13.78 -6.38 3.63
CA ALA A 209 -15.08 -7.03 3.78
C ALA A 209 -15.91 -6.41 4.92
N TYR A 210 -15.28 -6.12 6.05
CA TYR A 210 -15.93 -5.43 7.18
C TYR A 210 -16.41 -4.04 6.82
N ASP A 211 -15.60 -3.26 6.10
CA ASP A 211 -15.98 -1.93 5.62
C ASP A 211 -17.20 -1.97 4.68
N ASN A 212 -17.30 -3.00 3.85
CA ASN A 212 -18.38 -3.16 2.87
C ASN A 212 -19.67 -3.80 3.41
N TYR A 213 -19.55 -4.73 4.36
CA TYR A 213 -20.64 -5.60 4.80
C TYR A 213 -20.91 -5.54 6.32
N GLY A 214 -20.13 -4.75 7.07
CA GLY A 214 -20.25 -4.60 8.51
C GLY A 214 -19.99 -5.90 9.27
N ASN A 215 -20.72 -6.09 10.37
CA ASN A 215 -20.54 -7.23 11.29
C ASN A 215 -21.06 -8.57 10.73
N ASN A 216 -21.74 -8.59 9.58
CA ASN A 216 -22.30 -9.83 9.04
C ASN A 216 -21.24 -10.62 8.25
N ILE A 217 -20.46 -11.44 8.97
CA ILE A 217 -19.38 -12.25 8.38
C ILE A 217 -19.86 -13.20 7.28
N ASN A 218 -21.14 -13.60 7.27
CA ASN A 218 -21.70 -14.45 6.22
C ASN A 218 -21.82 -13.73 4.87
N SER A 219 -21.84 -12.39 4.88
CA SER A 219 -21.85 -11.55 3.68
C SER A 219 -20.45 -11.16 3.22
N TRP A 220 -19.42 -11.46 4.01
CA TRP A 220 -18.05 -11.14 3.65
C TRP A 220 -17.63 -11.93 2.40
N ALA A 221 -17.05 -11.22 1.45
CA ALA A 221 -16.64 -11.76 0.15
C ALA A 221 -15.23 -11.26 -0.20
N PRO A 222 -14.51 -11.96 -1.08
CA PRO A 222 -13.22 -11.51 -1.59
C PRO A 222 -13.25 -10.05 -2.08
N PRO A 223 -12.15 -9.29 -1.91
CA PRO A 223 -12.06 -7.92 -2.38
C PRO A 223 -12.40 -7.84 -3.87
N LYS A 224 -13.27 -6.90 -4.21
CA LYS A 224 -13.64 -6.58 -5.58
C LYS A 224 -12.99 -5.28 -6.02
N THR A 225 -12.71 -5.19 -7.30
CA THR A 225 -12.14 -4.01 -7.94
C THR A 225 -13.14 -3.41 -8.92
N GLU A 226 -12.76 -2.29 -9.52
CA GLU A 226 -13.54 -1.65 -10.57
C GLU A 226 -13.75 -2.56 -11.81
N ARG A 227 -12.86 -3.54 -12.03
CA ARG A 227 -13.03 -4.57 -13.06
C ARG A 227 -14.19 -5.50 -12.79
N ASP A 228 -14.53 -5.69 -11.52
CA ASP A 228 -15.67 -6.48 -11.08
C ASP A 228 -16.96 -5.64 -11.01
N GLY A 229 -16.91 -4.39 -11.49
CA GLY A 229 -18.01 -3.43 -11.38
C GLY A 229 -18.17 -2.84 -9.97
N PHE A 230 -17.19 -3.03 -9.08
CA PHE A 230 -17.23 -2.51 -7.72
C PHE A 230 -16.50 -1.15 -7.64
N TYR A 231 -17.25 -0.12 -7.29
CA TYR A 231 -16.72 1.21 -6.98
C TYR A 231 -17.00 1.49 -5.51
N GLU A 232 -15.96 1.86 -4.76
CA GLU A 232 -16.07 2.06 -3.33
C GLU A 232 -17.04 3.22 -3.04
N LYS A 233 -18.00 2.97 -2.15
CA LYS A 233 -18.99 3.97 -1.76
C LYS A 233 -18.31 5.04 -0.90
N GLY A 234 -18.46 6.28 -1.34
CA GLY A 234 -18.02 7.46 -0.61
C GLY A 234 -18.84 7.74 0.65
N LEU A 235 -18.33 8.64 1.50
CA LEU A 235 -19.03 9.16 2.68
C LEU A 235 -20.04 10.27 2.33
N GLY A 236 -20.04 10.71 1.07
CA GLY A 236 -20.81 11.86 0.58
C GLY A 236 -19.97 12.65 -0.44
N GLY A 237 -20.47 13.80 -0.87
CA GLY A 237 -19.74 14.72 -1.75
C GLY A 237 -20.05 14.56 -3.24
N THR A 238 -20.34 15.69 -3.88
CA THR A 238 -20.64 15.80 -5.32
C THR A 238 -19.65 16.73 -6.02
N GLU A 239 -18.52 17.02 -5.39
CA GLU A 239 -17.49 17.91 -5.89
C GLU A 239 -16.22 17.12 -6.25
N LEU A 240 -15.70 17.37 -7.45
CA LEU A 240 -14.44 16.79 -7.93
C LEU A 240 -13.25 17.70 -7.62
N VAL A 241 -13.49 19.00 -7.47
CA VAL A 241 -12.49 19.99 -7.08
C VAL A 241 -12.64 20.23 -5.58
N PHE A 242 -11.56 20.05 -4.85
CA PHE A 242 -11.51 20.24 -3.41
C PHE A 242 -10.90 21.61 -3.07
N ASP A 243 -11.63 22.44 -2.33
CA ASP A 243 -11.18 23.76 -1.86
C ASP A 243 -10.51 23.68 -0.47
N GLY A 244 -9.44 22.89 -0.40
CA GLY A 244 -8.52 22.85 0.74
C GLY A 244 -7.09 22.66 0.25
N GLY A 245 -6.12 22.89 1.12
CA GLY A 245 -4.72 22.86 0.71
C GLY A 245 -3.76 23.26 1.82
N PHE A 246 -2.65 23.89 1.43
CA PHE A 246 -1.62 24.31 2.37
C PHE A 246 -2.11 25.52 3.19
N PRO A 247 -1.93 25.52 4.51
CA PRO A 247 -2.43 26.59 5.38
C PRO A 247 -1.64 27.90 5.16
N THR A 248 -2.36 29.03 5.07
CA THR A 248 -1.75 30.36 4.95
C THR A 248 -1.33 30.93 6.30
N GLY A 249 -0.35 31.84 6.31
CA GLY A 249 0.00 32.62 7.51
C GLY A 249 0.74 31.82 8.60
N LEU A 250 1.38 30.72 8.23
CA LEU A 250 2.24 29.97 9.15
C LEU A 250 3.41 30.83 9.63
N LYS A 251 3.72 30.76 10.92
CA LYS A 251 4.90 31.40 11.51
C LYS A 251 6.06 30.39 11.52
N PRO A 252 7.26 30.76 11.04
CA PRO A 252 8.43 29.89 11.10
C PRO A 252 8.85 29.62 12.56
N ASP A 253 9.13 28.36 12.89
CA ASP A 253 9.83 27.98 14.12
C ASP A 253 11.34 28.17 13.95
N VAL A 254 11.84 27.86 12.75
CA VAL A 254 13.25 27.99 12.37
C VAL A 254 13.37 28.43 10.92
N THR A 255 14.54 28.98 10.56
CA THR A 255 14.83 29.47 9.21
C THR A 255 16.13 28.83 8.70
N VAL A 256 16.15 28.53 7.41
CA VAL A 256 17.33 28.06 6.67
C VAL A 256 17.75 29.16 5.69
N CYS A 257 19.00 29.62 5.77
CA CYS A 257 19.54 30.60 4.84
C CYS A 257 21.01 30.29 4.49
N LYS A 258 21.39 30.51 3.23
CA LYS A 258 22.66 30.04 2.66
C LYS A 258 23.91 30.57 3.34
N ASP A 259 23.86 31.81 3.78
CA ASP A 259 24.97 32.49 4.47
C ASP A 259 25.05 32.10 5.96
N GLY A 260 23.99 31.52 6.52
CA GLY A 260 23.85 31.20 7.95
C GLY A 260 23.85 32.46 8.83
N SER A 261 23.50 33.62 8.28
CA SER A 261 23.46 34.87 9.04
C SER A 261 22.24 34.91 9.97
N GLY A 262 22.30 35.75 11.02
CA GLY A 262 21.13 36.00 11.88
C GLY A 262 20.59 34.81 12.68
N GLY A 263 21.33 33.70 12.78
CA GLY A 263 20.88 32.50 13.51
C GLY A 263 20.14 31.46 12.67
N CYS A 264 20.11 31.59 11.34
CA CYS A 264 19.58 30.53 10.47
C CYS A 264 20.46 29.26 10.49
N TYR A 265 19.84 28.13 10.18
CA TYR A 265 20.55 26.94 9.73
C TYR A 265 21.11 27.13 8.32
N LYS A 266 22.23 26.47 8.00
CA LYS A 266 22.81 26.51 6.63
C LYS A 266 22.26 25.40 5.75
N MET A 267 21.87 24.28 6.36
CA MET A 267 21.34 23.11 5.68
C MET A 267 19.90 22.85 6.11
N VAL A 268 19.08 22.38 5.17
CA VAL A 268 17.71 21.97 5.44
C VAL A 268 17.68 20.77 6.39
N GLN A 269 18.61 19.82 6.25
CA GLN A 269 18.70 18.67 7.15
C GLN A 269 18.95 19.08 8.62
N GLU A 270 19.74 20.13 8.87
CA GLU A 270 19.97 20.62 10.24
C GLU A 270 18.68 21.16 10.87
N ALA A 271 17.88 21.90 10.10
CA ALA A 271 16.58 22.40 10.55
C ALA A 271 15.59 21.25 10.81
N VAL A 272 15.60 20.20 9.97
CA VAL A 272 14.81 18.98 10.20
C VAL A 272 15.25 18.28 11.49
N ASN A 273 16.54 18.19 11.76
CA ASN A 273 17.07 17.55 12.96
C ASN A 273 16.66 18.31 14.24
N ALA A 274 16.50 19.63 14.15
CA ALA A 274 16.05 20.49 15.24
C ALA A 274 14.55 20.36 15.58
N ALA A 275 13.73 19.84 14.66
CA ALA A 275 12.32 19.58 14.93
C ALA A 275 12.17 18.56 16.07
N PRO A 276 11.21 18.72 17.00
CA PRO A 276 11.02 17.76 18.09
C PRO A 276 10.52 16.41 17.56
N ASP A 277 11.02 15.32 18.13
CA ASP A 277 10.52 13.98 17.84
C ASP A 277 9.12 13.79 18.44
N ASN A 278 8.22 13.18 17.66
CA ASN A 278 6.85 12.86 18.03
C ASN A 278 6.10 14.05 18.65
N ALA A 279 6.21 15.20 17.99
CA ALA A 279 5.54 16.43 18.39
C ALA A 279 4.06 16.21 18.72
N GLU A 280 3.54 17.04 19.64
CA GLU A 280 2.14 17.00 20.05
C GLU A 280 1.18 17.02 18.85
N ALA A 281 0.08 16.30 18.96
CA ALA A 281 -0.91 16.20 17.89
C ALA A 281 -1.39 17.59 17.46
N GLY A 282 -1.28 17.90 16.17
CA GLY A 282 -1.68 19.18 15.59
C GLY A 282 -0.62 20.30 15.67
N ARG A 283 0.47 20.13 16.42
CA ARG A 283 1.59 21.09 16.40
C ARG A 283 2.42 20.87 15.14
N ARG A 284 2.50 21.92 14.32
CA ARG A 284 3.41 21.98 13.16
C ARG A 284 4.78 22.50 13.59
N PHE A 285 5.84 22.00 12.96
CA PHE A 285 7.18 22.58 13.05
C PHE A 285 7.56 23.18 11.70
N VAL A 286 7.54 24.50 11.61
CA VAL A 286 7.64 25.24 10.35
C VAL A 286 9.09 25.63 10.09
N ILE A 287 9.66 25.08 9.02
CA ILE A 287 10.99 25.39 8.52
C ILE A 287 10.81 26.33 7.32
N GLU A 288 11.11 27.60 7.52
CA GLU A 288 11.22 28.54 6.41
C GLU A 288 12.55 28.35 5.70
N ILE A 289 12.53 28.13 4.39
CA ILE A 289 13.71 27.90 3.57
C ILE A 289 13.83 29.06 2.59
N LYS A 290 14.80 29.95 2.86
CA LYS A 290 15.05 31.14 2.05
C LYS A 290 15.44 30.78 0.61
N GLU A 291 15.34 31.76 -0.28
CA GLU A 291 15.82 31.65 -1.66
C GLU A 291 17.28 31.16 -1.69
N GLY A 292 17.55 30.21 -2.59
CA GLY A 292 18.86 29.59 -2.75
C GLY A 292 18.80 28.16 -3.27
N VAL A 293 19.96 27.66 -3.71
CA VAL A 293 20.13 26.28 -4.20
C VAL A 293 20.87 25.44 -3.17
N TYR A 294 20.15 24.58 -2.46
CA TYR A 294 20.63 23.70 -1.39
C TYR A 294 20.97 22.33 -1.96
N GLU A 295 22.26 22.06 -2.16
CA GLU A 295 22.75 20.76 -2.64
C GLU A 295 22.97 19.82 -1.45
N GLU A 296 21.93 19.05 -1.12
CA GLU A 296 21.94 18.13 0.01
C GLU A 296 20.88 17.04 -0.15
N THR A 297 21.11 15.91 0.53
CA THR A 297 20.12 14.84 0.68
C THR A 297 19.38 15.04 1.99
N VAL A 298 18.06 15.23 1.92
CA VAL A 298 17.21 15.47 3.09
C VAL A 298 16.38 14.23 3.42
N ARG A 299 16.31 13.89 4.70
CA ARG A 299 15.50 12.82 5.28
C ARG A 299 14.67 13.36 6.44
N VAL A 300 13.36 13.21 6.33
CA VAL A 300 12.39 13.49 7.41
C VAL A 300 11.94 12.14 7.99
N PRO A 301 12.62 11.63 9.04
CA PRO A 301 12.37 10.28 9.55
C PRO A 301 11.00 10.18 10.23
N LEU A 302 10.54 8.94 10.46
CA LEU A 302 9.21 8.62 11.00
C LEU A 302 8.85 9.40 12.29
N ALA A 303 9.84 9.66 13.14
CA ALA A 303 9.65 10.41 14.40
C ALA A 303 9.37 11.90 14.18
N LYS A 304 9.79 12.50 13.05
CA LYS A 304 9.62 13.94 12.76
C LYS A 304 8.25 14.20 12.12
N LYS A 305 7.20 14.18 12.93
CA LYS A 305 5.81 14.41 12.50
C LYS A 305 5.49 15.89 12.32
N ASN A 306 4.54 16.20 11.44
CA ASN A 306 4.02 17.55 11.18
C ASN A 306 5.11 18.59 10.82
N VAL A 307 6.20 18.15 10.19
CA VAL A 307 7.22 19.05 9.66
C VAL A 307 6.68 19.76 8.43
N VAL A 308 6.90 21.08 8.36
CA VAL A 308 6.46 21.91 7.24
C VAL A 308 7.66 22.56 6.58
N PHE A 309 7.81 22.38 5.27
CA PHE A 309 8.76 23.13 4.45
C PHE A 309 8.04 24.30 3.78
N LEU A 310 8.51 25.52 4.07
CA LEU A 310 7.96 26.74 3.49
C LEU A 310 9.06 27.48 2.73
N GLY A 311 9.07 27.36 1.41
CA GLY A 311 10.01 28.07 0.54
C GLY A 311 9.49 29.45 0.10
N GLU A 312 10.37 30.25 -0.51
CA GLU A 312 10.06 31.60 -1.02
C GLU A 312 9.57 31.61 -2.48
N GLY A 313 9.40 30.43 -3.08
CA GLY A 313 8.79 30.23 -4.40
C GLY A 313 9.44 29.09 -5.21
N MET A 314 8.64 28.46 -6.09
CA MET A 314 9.15 27.52 -7.10
C MET A 314 10.25 28.20 -7.93
N GLY A 315 11.34 27.49 -8.18
CA GLY A 315 12.52 27.98 -8.90
C GLY A 315 13.44 28.92 -8.10
N LYS A 316 12.99 29.44 -6.94
CA LYS A 316 13.79 30.32 -6.06
C LYS A 316 14.43 29.53 -4.92
N THR A 317 13.63 28.76 -4.20
CA THR A 317 14.10 27.85 -3.16
C THR A 317 14.23 26.46 -3.76
N VAL A 318 15.45 25.96 -3.95
CA VAL A 318 15.72 24.70 -4.65
C VAL A 318 16.51 23.76 -3.74
N ILE A 319 16.00 22.55 -3.50
CA ILE A 319 16.76 21.47 -2.88
C ILE A 319 17.15 20.48 -4.00
N THR A 320 18.44 20.21 -4.15
CA THR A 320 18.96 19.45 -5.30
C THR A 320 19.92 18.33 -4.91
N GLY A 321 19.87 17.23 -5.66
CA GLY A 321 20.77 16.08 -5.53
C GLY A 321 21.02 15.41 -6.88
N SER A 322 21.78 14.31 -6.89
CA SER A 322 22.16 13.57 -8.12
C SER A 322 22.32 12.05 -7.92
N LEU A 323 21.85 11.53 -6.78
CA LEU A 323 21.91 10.10 -6.48
C LEU A 323 21.05 9.32 -7.48
N ASN A 324 21.54 8.18 -7.94
CA ASN A 324 20.89 7.35 -8.96
C ASN A 324 21.35 5.89 -8.86
N VAL A 325 20.55 4.96 -9.36
CA VAL A 325 20.83 3.51 -9.25
C VAL A 325 22.06 3.04 -10.03
N GLY A 326 22.59 3.86 -10.96
CA GLY A 326 23.85 3.57 -11.63
C GLY A 326 25.06 3.62 -10.68
N GLN A 327 24.92 4.26 -9.52
CA GLN A 327 25.96 4.32 -8.50
C GLN A 327 26.03 3.01 -7.67
N PRO A 328 27.23 2.54 -7.28
CA PRO A 328 27.37 1.31 -6.51
C PRO A 328 26.55 1.30 -5.21
N GLY A 329 25.73 0.26 -5.04
CA GLY A 329 24.90 0.08 -3.86
C GLY A 329 23.70 1.03 -3.75
N MET A 330 23.46 1.91 -4.72
CA MET A 330 22.32 2.81 -4.71
C MET A 330 21.05 2.08 -5.14
N THR A 331 19.93 2.40 -4.47
CA THR A 331 18.61 1.89 -4.84
C THR A 331 17.70 3.04 -5.25
N THR A 332 16.59 2.76 -5.94
CA THR A 332 15.58 3.78 -6.25
C THR A 332 15.08 4.47 -4.98
N TYR A 333 14.81 3.71 -3.91
CA TYR A 333 14.32 4.24 -2.63
C TYR A 333 15.31 5.23 -1.99
N GLU A 334 16.61 4.93 -2.03
CA GLU A 334 17.67 5.79 -1.47
C GLU A 334 18.13 6.91 -2.40
N SER A 335 17.82 6.84 -3.70
CA SER A 335 18.17 7.88 -4.66
C SER A 335 17.44 9.21 -4.46
N ALA A 336 16.41 9.24 -3.60
CA ALA A 336 15.61 10.41 -3.32
C ALA A 336 16.47 11.58 -2.82
N THR A 337 16.37 12.73 -3.47
CA THR A 337 16.98 13.98 -2.98
C THR A 337 16.32 14.39 -1.66
N VAL A 338 14.99 14.34 -1.59
CA VAL A 338 14.23 14.51 -0.34
C VAL A 338 13.36 13.28 -0.13
N GLY A 339 13.53 12.61 1.02
CA GLY A 339 12.73 11.46 1.45
C GLY A 339 12.00 11.75 2.74
N VAL A 340 10.68 11.56 2.76
CA VAL A 340 9.82 11.91 3.90
C VAL A 340 9.03 10.70 4.37
N ILE A 341 9.15 10.38 5.65
CA ILE A 341 8.43 9.27 6.31
C ILE A 341 7.52 9.79 7.45
N GLY A 342 7.90 10.87 8.12
CA GLY A 342 7.11 11.46 9.21
C GLY A 342 5.73 11.94 8.74
N ASP A 343 4.67 11.49 9.43
CA ASP A 343 3.26 11.80 9.08
C ASP A 343 2.93 13.29 9.18
N GLY A 344 1.96 13.73 8.37
CA GLY A 344 1.46 15.11 8.36
C GLY A 344 2.43 16.11 7.73
N PHE A 345 3.37 15.64 6.91
CA PHE A 345 4.34 16.51 6.25
C PHE A 345 3.64 17.48 5.31
N MET A 346 4.08 18.73 5.30
CA MET A 346 3.60 19.73 4.35
C MET A 346 4.76 20.42 3.64
N ALA A 347 4.56 20.79 2.38
CA ALA A 347 5.53 21.58 1.62
C ALA A 347 4.81 22.60 0.73
N SER A 348 5.31 23.83 0.70
CA SER A 348 4.88 24.83 -0.28
C SER A 348 5.97 25.80 -0.71
N GLY A 349 5.95 26.16 -1.99
CA GLY A 349 6.79 27.23 -2.53
C GLY A 349 8.27 26.84 -2.71
N LEU A 350 8.57 25.61 -3.10
CA LEU A 350 9.95 25.18 -3.37
C LEU A 350 10.05 24.21 -4.55
N THR A 351 11.26 24.05 -5.06
CA THR A 351 11.64 23.05 -6.05
C THR A 351 12.46 21.94 -5.39
N ILE A 352 12.13 20.68 -5.69
CA ILE A 352 12.94 19.51 -5.33
C ILE A 352 13.42 18.87 -6.63
N LYS A 353 14.73 18.73 -6.79
CA LYS A 353 15.36 18.35 -8.06
C LYS A 353 16.35 17.20 -7.90
N ASN A 354 16.26 16.20 -8.77
CA ASN A 354 17.35 15.28 -9.03
C ASN A 354 17.97 15.61 -10.39
N THR A 355 19.27 15.87 -10.39
CA THR A 355 20.06 16.29 -11.58
C THR A 355 20.71 15.12 -12.31
N ALA A 356 20.52 13.88 -11.83
CA ALA A 356 20.99 12.71 -12.55
C ALA A 356 20.40 12.70 -13.97
N GLY A 357 21.29 12.61 -14.95
CA GLY A 357 20.94 12.72 -16.36
C GLY A 357 20.07 11.55 -16.85
N PRO A 358 19.54 11.65 -18.08
CA PRO A 358 18.69 10.62 -18.69
C PRO A 358 19.32 9.21 -18.72
N ASP A 359 20.65 9.12 -18.76
CA ASP A 359 21.40 7.86 -18.83
C ASP A 359 21.69 7.25 -17.45
N ALA A 360 21.31 7.92 -16.36
CA ALA A 360 21.56 7.49 -14.99
C ALA A 360 20.54 6.45 -14.48
N HIS A 361 19.56 6.08 -15.31
CA HIS A 361 18.39 5.28 -14.94
C HIS A 361 17.58 5.95 -13.80
N GLN A 362 17.02 5.16 -12.87
CA GLN A 362 16.17 5.68 -11.79
C GLN A 362 16.92 6.67 -10.88
N ALA A 363 16.32 7.85 -10.69
CA ALA A 363 16.87 8.91 -9.86
C ALA A 363 15.75 9.81 -9.29
N VAL A 364 15.41 9.58 -8.02
CA VAL A 364 14.24 10.20 -7.40
C VAL A 364 14.54 11.62 -6.93
N ALA A 365 13.66 12.56 -7.26
CA ALA A 365 13.69 13.91 -6.68
C ALA A 365 13.03 13.90 -5.30
N PHE A 366 11.77 13.44 -5.23
CA PHE A 366 11.01 13.40 -4.00
C PHE A 366 10.40 12.02 -3.76
N ARG A 367 10.55 11.51 -2.54
CA ARG A 367 9.88 10.30 -2.04
C ARG A 367 9.01 10.65 -0.84
N SER A 368 7.75 10.25 -0.88
CA SER A 368 6.83 10.40 0.25
C SER A 368 6.25 9.06 0.70
N ASP A 369 6.44 8.80 1.98
CA ASP A 369 5.91 7.74 2.83
C ASP A 369 5.12 8.34 4.02
N SER A 370 4.80 9.62 3.94
CA SER A 370 4.07 10.38 4.95
C SER A 370 2.57 10.24 4.72
N ASP A 371 1.84 9.72 5.71
CA ASP A 371 0.38 9.77 5.67
C ASP A 371 -0.10 11.20 5.93
N LEU A 372 -1.18 11.58 5.25
CA LEU A 372 -1.80 12.89 5.38
C LEU A 372 -0.87 14.04 4.93
N SER A 373 -0.08 13.81 3.89
CA SER A 373 0.84 14.83 3.37
C SER A 373 0.16 15.81 2.41
N VAL A 374 0.46 17.09 2.56
CA VAL A 374 -0.06 18.19 1.72
C VAL A 374 1.09 18.92 1.05
N ILE A 375 1.18 18.79 -0.27
CA ILE A 375 2.19 19.47 -1.08
C ILE A 375 1.43 20.44 -1.99
N GLU A 376 1.75 21.74 -1.90
CA GLU A 376 1.08 22.77 -2.71
C GLU A 376 2.10 23.74 -3.34
N ASN A 377 1.92 24.14 -4.59
CA ASN A 377 2.83 25.09 -5.26
C ASN A 377 4.32 24.66 -5.18
N CYS A 378 4.59 23.38 -5.41
CA CYS A 378 5.93 22.82 -5.46
C CYS A 378 6.28 22.33 -6.87
N GLU A 379 7.57 22.33 -7.18
CA GLU A 379 8.10 21.81 -8.43
C GLU A 379 8.96 20.57 -8.17
N PHE A 380 8.74 19.50 -8.94
CA PHE A 380 9.51 18.27 -8.89
C PHE A 380 10.21 18.04 -10.23
N LEU A 381 11.54 18.11 -10.22
CA LEU A 381 12.35 18.06 -11.43
C LEU A 381 13.22 16.80 -11.44
N GLY A 382 13.10 15.99 -12.49
CA GLY A 382 13.90 14.79 -12.66
C GLY A 382 13.75 14.18 -14.06
N ASN A 383 14.24 12.96 -14.22
CA ASN A 383 14.14 12.18 -15.45
C ASN A 383 13.27 10.94 -15.22
N GLN A 384 13.91 9.78 -15.07
CA GLN A 384 13.24 8.53 -14.73
C GLN A 384 12.98 8.50 -13.22
N ASP A 385 11.76 8.14 -12.82
CA ASP A 385 11.33 7.99 -11.42
C ASP A 385 11.38 9.31 -10.60
N THR A 386 11.03 10.48 -11.18
CA THR A 386 11.10 11.79 -10.49
C THR A 386 10.37 11.83 -9.14
N LEU A 387 9.09 11.43 -9.12
CA LEU A 387 8.22 11.51 -7.95
C LEU A 387 7.80 10.11 -7.49
N TYR A 388 8.35 9.69 -6.37
CA TYR A 388 8.01 8.45 -5.71
C TYR A 388 6.92 8.70 -4.65
N ALA A 389 5.67 8.69 -5.08
CA ALA A 389 4.49 8.68 -4.20
C ALA A 389 4.34 7.26 -3.61
N HIS A 390 5.24 6.90 -2.70
CA HIS A 390 5.54 5.53 -2.27
C HIS A 390 4.35 4.83 -1.63
N SER A 391 3.80 5.39 -0.55
CA SER A 391 2.72 4.77 0.22
C SER A 391 1.84 5.82 0.92
N LEU A 392 0.70 5.38 1.48
CA LEU A 392 -0.22 6.19 2.30
C LEU A 392 -0.93 7.33 1.54
N ARG A 393 -1.65 8.20 2.25
CA ARG A 393 -2.51 9.23 1.64
C ARG A 393 -1.75 10.53 1.41
N GLN A 394 -1.83 11.05 0.20
CA GLN A 394 -1.05 12.22 -0.24
C GLN A 394 -1.91 13.14 -1.11
N PHE A 395 -1.76 14.45 -0.93
CA PHE A 395 -2.42 15.45 -1.76
C PHE A 395 -1.39 16.42 -2.37
N TYR A 396 -1.38 16.50 -3.69
CA TYR A 396 -0.54 17.40 -4.47
C TYR A 396 -1.45 18.42 -5.18
N ASN A 397 -1.31 19.70 -4.87
CA ASN A 397 -2.17 20.75 -5.40
C ASN A 397 -1.33 21.82 -6.11
N LYS A 398 -1.65 22.16 -7.36
CA LYS A 398 -0.96 23.22 -8.11
C LYS A 398 0.56 23.01 -8.19
N CYS A 399 0.99 21.75 -8.25
CA CYS A 399 2.39 21.39 -8.40
C CYS A 399 2.76 21.26 -9.86
N GLN A 400 4.04 21.48 -10.18
CA GLN A 400 4.61 21.12 -11.47
C GLN A 400 5.49 19.87 -11.31
N ILE A 401 5.29 18.86 -12.16
CA ILE A 401 6.03 17.60 -12.10
C ILE A 401 6.62 17.30 -13.48
N GLN A 402 7.95 17.19 -13.54
CA GLN A 402 8.68 16.96 -14.79
C GLN A 402 9.41 15.62 -14.77
N GLY A 403 9.34 14.87 -15.87
CA GLY A 403 10.09 13.62 -16.03
C GLY A 403 9.82 12.91 -17.35
N ASN A 404 10.30 11.67 -17.48
CA ASN A 404 10.16 10.90 -18.73
C ASN A 404 9.59 9.49 -18.53
N VAL A 405 10.29 8.62 -17.82
CA VAL A 405 9.91 7.23 -17.60
C VAL A 405 9.42 7.06 -16.18
N ASP A 406 8.19 6.60 -16.03
CA ASP A 406 7.59 6.24 -14.75
C ASP A 406 7.72 7.36 -13.71
N PHE A 407 7.68 8.62 -14.16
CA PHE A 407 8.14 9.72 -13.34
C PHE A 407 7.15 10.13 -12.23
N ILE A 408 5.95 9.52 -12.21
CA ILE A 408 5.05 9.50 -11.07
C ILE A 408 4.69 8.05 -10.75
N PHE A 409 5.25 7.49 -9.68
CA PHE A 409 5.15 6.07 -9.38
C PHE A 409 5.04 5.79 -7.88
N GLY A 410 4.72 4.55 -7.55
CA GLY A 410 4.53 4.07 -6.17
C GLY A 410 3.16 3.47 -5.93
N ASN A 411 2.80 3.26 -4.67
CA ASN A 411 1.59 2.58 -4.22
C ASN A 411 0.85 3.39 -3.15
N SER A 412 0.94 4.72 -3.20
CA SER A 412 0.15 5.63 -2.37
C SER A 412 -1.31 5.70 -2.83
N ALA A 413 -2.17 6.20 -1.95
CA ALA A 413 -3.42 6.83 -2.36
C ALA A 413 -3.13 8.32 -2.56
N ALA A 414 -2.74 8.70 -3.78
CA ALA A 414 -2.35 10.07 -4.10
C ALA A 414 -3.36 10.74 -5.03
N VAL A 415 -3.75 11.96 -4.67
CA VAL A 415 -4.54 12.84 -5.53
C VAL A 415 -3.71 14.03 -5.97
N PHE A 416 -3.63 14.23 -7.27
CA PHE A 416 -3.00 15.36 -7.95
C PHE A 416 -4.12 16.26 -8.47
N GLN A 417 -4.21 17.48 -7.96
CA GLN A 417 -5.23 18.45 -8.35
C GLN A 417 -4.57 19.68 -8.96
N GLU A 418 -5.07 20.14 -10.11
CA GLU A 418 -4.60 21.36 -10.79
C GLU A 418 -3.08 21.36 -11.04
N CYS A 419 -2.48 20.17 -11.20
CA CYS A 419 -1.05 20.04 -11.42
C CYS A 419 -0.70 20.18 -12.91
N GLU A 420 0.51 20.64 -13.19
CA GLU A 420 1.11 20.63 -14.52
C GLU A 420 2.10 19.45 -14.63
N ILE A 421 1.84 18.56 -15.57
CA ILE A 421 2.59 17.32 -15.77
C ILE A 421 3.34 17.43 -17.10
N LEU A 422 4.67 17.52 -17.04
CA LEU A 422 5.51 17.81 -18.20
C LEU A 422 6.47 16.67 -18.53
N VAL A 423 6.40 16.20 -19.77
CA VAL A 423 7.39 15.28 -20.32
C VAL A 423 8.66 16.03 -20.70
N VAL A 424 9.82 15.52 -20.27
CA VAL A 424 11.16 16.02 -20.66
C VAL A 424 11.87 15.02 -21.58
N PRO A 425 12.90 15.44 -22.33
CA PRO A 425 13.71 14.52 -23.12
C PRO A 425 14.36 13.40 -22.26
N ARG A 426 14.29 12.17 -22.74
CA ARG A 426 14.75 10.93 -22.09
C ARG A 426 16.14 10.48 -22.52
N GLN A 427 16.72 11.00 -23.59
CA GLN A 427 18.00 10.50 -24.13
C GLN A 427 19.04 11.60 -24.25
N LEU A 428 20.32 11.23 -24.18
CA LEU A 428 21.40 12.11 -24.64
C LEU A 428 21.28 12.50 -26.12
N ASN A 429 20.60 11.67 -26.93
CA ASN A 429 20.31 11.93 -28.35
C ASN A 429 18.80 11.85 -28.64
N PRO A 430 17.99 12.84 -28.23
CA PRO A 430 16.52 12.77 -28.29
C PRO A 430 15.97 12.52 -29.70
N GLY A 431 16.67 12.96 -30.76
CA GLY A 431 16.21 12.79 -32.15
C GLY A 431 16.04 11.34 -32.62
N LYS A 432 16.54 10.33 -31.88
CA LYS A 432 16.28 8.90 -32.16
C LYS A 432 14.89 8.44 -31.71
N GLY A 433 14.19 9.26 -30.94
CA GLY A 433 12.88 8.95 -30.39
C GLY A 433 12.92 8.19 -29.08
N GLU A 434 11.80 8.26 -28.37
CA GLU A 434 11.69 7.88 -26.97
C GLU A 434 10.31 7.28 -26.71
N THR A 435 10.22 6.42 -25.70
CA THR A 435 8.94 5.90 -25.22
C THR A 435 8.85 6.20 -23.73
N ASN A 436 7.89 7.04 -23.38
CA ASN A 436 7.72 7.61 -22.05
C ASN A 436 6.39 7.15 -21.47
N ALA A 437 6.34 6.96 -20.15
CA ALA A 437 5.13 6.64 -19.41
C ALA A 437 5.05 7.61 -18.24
N ILE A 438 3.94 8.34 -18.13
CA ILE A 438 3.76 9.32 -17.05
C ILE A 438 3.69 8.61 -15.71
N THR A 439 2.89 7.54 -15.62
CA THR A 439 2.69 6.82 -14.36
C THR A 439 3.10 5.37 -14.38
N ALA A 440 3.49 4.87 -13.20
CA ALA A 440 3.70 3.46 -12.94
C ALA A 440 3.16 3.07 -11.54
N HIS A 441 1.83 2.96 -11.42
CA HIS A 441 1.21 2.64 -10.12
C HIS A 441 1.44 1.17 -9.71
N GLY A 442 1.78 0.97 -8.44
CA GLY A 442 2.34 -0.24 -7.87
C GLY A 442 1.42 -1.02 -6.93
N ARG A 443 0.09 -0.95 -7.09
CA ARG A 443 -0.84 -1.76 -6.27
C ARG A 443 -0.71 -3.26 -6.53
N THR A 444 -0.37 -4.02 -5.47
CA THR A 444 -0.11 -5.46 -5.53
C THR A 444 -1.29 -6.31 -5.06
N ASP A 445 -2.25 -5.71 -4.37
CA ASP A 445 -3.38 -6.42 -3.79
C ASP A 445 -4.72 -5.66 -4.02
N PRO A 446 -5.81 -6.35 -4.38
CA PRO A 446 -7.09 -5.70 -4.67
C PRO A 446 -7.75 -5.08 -3.45
N ALA A 447 -7.39 -5.50 -2.22
CA ALA A 447 -7.91 -4.91 -0.98
C ALA A 447 -7.26 -3.56 -0.64
N GLN A 448 -6.10 -3.24 -1.24
CA GLN A 448 -5.43 -1.96 -1.03
C GLN A 448 -6.27 -0.80 -1.59
N SER A 449 -6.45 0.22 -0.76
CA SER A 449 -7.19 1.45 -1.10
C SER A 449 -6.32 2.49 -1.81
N THR A 450 -5.35 2.06 -2.64
CA THR A 450 -4.29 2.91 -3.22
C THR A 450 -4.52 3.18 -4.71
N GLY A 451 -3.95 4.25 -5.25
CA GLY A 451 -4.14 4.69 -6.64
C GLY A 451 -3.57 6.08 -6.87
N LEU A 452 -3.25 6.38 -8.13
CA LEU A 452 -2.86 7.72 -8.58
C LEU A 452 -4.04 8.37 -9.30
N ILE A 453 -4.59 9.45 -8.74
CA ILE A 453 -5.77 10.13 -9.25
C ILE A 453 -5.39 11.55 -9.67
N PHE A 454 -5.72 11.93 -10.90
CA PHE A 454 -5.43 13.25 -11.46
C PHE A 454 -6.75 13.98 -11.74
N HIS A 455 -6.92 15.16 -11.15
CA HIS A 455 -8.07 16.05 -11.32
C HIS A 455 -7.63 17.38 -11.88
N ASN A 456 -8.26 17.81 -12.99
CA ASN A 456 -8.01 19.12 -13.60
C ASN A 456 -6.52 19.40 -13.89
N CYS A 457 -5.72 18.36 -14.10
CA CYS A 457 -4.31 18.51 -14.43
C CYS A 457 -4.13 18.84 -15.92
N SER A 458 -3.01 19.46 -16.26
CA SER A 458 -2.56 19.58 -17.66
C SER A 458 -1.41 18.62 -17.93
N LEU A 459 -1.45 17.94 -19.07
CA LEU A 459 -0.43 16.99 -19.51
C LEU A 459 0.18 17.51 -20.81
N ASN A 460 1.45 17.90 -20.74
CA ASN A 460 2.18 18.42 -21.90
C ASN A 460 3.67 18.01 -21.86
N GLY A 461 4.47 18.55 -22.77
CA GLY A 461 5.92 18.46 -22.75
C GLY A 461 6.51 19.83 -22.40
N THR A 462 7.74 19.84 -21.90
CA THR A 462 8.48 21.11 -21.80
C THR A 462 8.70 21.72 -23.19
N ASP A 463 8.99 23.02 -23.25
CA ASP A 463 9.32 23.72 -24.50
C ASP A 463 10.44 23.01 -25.29
N ASP A 464 11.41 22.42 -24.59
CA ASP A 464 12.48 21.67 -25.24
C ASP A 464 12.01 20.30 -25.75
N TYR A 465 11.17 19.58 -25.01
CA TYR A 465 10.62 18.31 -25.48
C TYR A 465 9.70 18.48 -26.69
N THR A 466 8.85 19.51 -26.68
CA THR A 466 7.89 19.75 -27.76
C THR A 466 8.59 20.02 -29.09
N LYS A 467 9.74 20.71 -29.10
CA LYS A 467 10.59 20.86 -30.31
C LYS A 467 10.98 19.52 -30.91
N TYR A 468 11.41 18.56 -30.09
CA TYR A 468 11.77 17.21 -30.56
C TYR A 468 10.53 16.45 -31.04
N TYR A 469 9.45 16.47 -30.25
CA TYR A 469 8.19 15.82 -30.61
C TYR A 469 7.68 16.28 -31.99
N TYR A 470 7.59 17.59 -32.24
CA TYR A 470 7.10 18.10 -33.52
C TYR A 470 8.06 17.87 -34.70
N SER A 471 9.37 17.70 -34.44
CA SER A 471 10.33 17.36 -35.48
C SER A 471 10.12 15.93 -36.04
N ASN A 472 9.69 14.98 -35.20
CA ASN A 472 9.41 13.60 -35.60
C ASN A 472 8.46 12.88 -34.62
N PRO A 473 7.14 13.15 -34.67
CA PRO A 473 6.19 12.64 -33.68
C PRO A 473 6.03 11.10 -33.74
N LYS A 474 6.47 10.45 -34.82
CA LYS A 474 6.39 8.99 -34.98
C LYS A 474 7.30 8.22 -34.02
N VAL A 475 8.40 8.85 -33.59
CA VAL A 475 9.42 8.20 -32.76
C VAL A 475 9.35 8.64 -31.30
N HIS A 476 8.64 9.74 -30.99
CA HIS A 476 8.40 10.23 -29.63
C HIS A 476 7.01 9.80 -29.14
N LYS A 477 6.95 8.73 -28.36
CA LYS A 477 5.71 8.13 -27.87
C LYS A 477 5.55 8.38 -26.38
N ASN A 478 4.41 8.95 -25.98
CA ASN A 478 4.10 9.20 -24.58
C ASN A 478 2.80 8.50 -24.21
N PHE A 479 2.78 7.86 -23.04
CA PHE A 479 1.65 7.12 -22.52
C PHE A 479 1.27 7.65 -21.14
N LEU A 480 -0.02 7.61 -20.84
CA LEU A 480 -0.61 8.00 -19.55
C LEU A 480 -0.06 7.15 -18.39
N GLY A 481 0.34 5.90 -18.65
CA GLY A 481 0.99 5.04 -17.68
C GLY A 481 1.17 3.60 -18.12
N ARG A 482 1.78 2.78 -17.25
CA ARG A 482 1.98 1.33 -17.41
C ARG A 482 1.93 0.56 -16.08
N PRO A 483 1.44 -0.71 -16.06
CA PRO A 483 1.11 -1.38 -14.81
C PRO A 483 2.33 -2.02 -14.14
N TRP A 484 3.00 -1.27 -13.27
CA TRP A 484 4.14 -1.79 -12.52
C TRP A 484 3.78 -3.04 -11.70
N LYS A 485 2.55 -3.12 -11.18
CA LYS A 485 2.03 -4.26 -10.41
C LYS A 485 0.64 -4.69 -10.86
N GLU A 486 0.27 -5.90 -10.46
CA GLU A 486 -0.90 -6.65 -10.94
C GLU A 486 -2.22 -5.89 -10.86
N TYR A 487 -2.44 -5.09 -9.81
CA TYR A 487 -3.68 -4.34 -9.59
C TYR A 487 -3.49 -2.84 -9.81
N SER A 488 -2.53 -2.43 -10.65
CA SER A 488 -2.22 -1.02 -10.96
C SER A 488 -3.50 -0.21 -11.19
N ARG A 489 -3.52 1.02 -10.67
CA ARG A 489 -4.72 1.87 -10.62
C ARG A 489 -4.34 3.32 -10.84
N THR A 490 -4.79 3.88 -11.97
CA THR A 490 -4.51 5.27 -12.35
C THR A 490 -5.73 5.85 -13.03
N VAL A 491 -6.08 7.09 -12.69
CA VAL A 491 -7.30 7.74 -13.16
C VAL A 491 -7.01 9.19 -13.55
N TYR A 492 -7.48 9.61 -14.73
CA TYR A 492 -7.46 11.00 -15.20
C TYR A 492 -8.88 11.53 -15.39
N ILE A 493 -9.22 12.57 -14.63
CA ILE A 493 -10.54 13.20 -14.60
C ILE A 493 -10.38 14.68 -14.94
N ASN A 494 -11.15 15.16 -15.92
CA ASN A 494 -11.17 16.56 -16.37
C ASN A 494 -9.78 17.14 -16.73
N CYS A 495 -8.83 16.29 -17.11
CA CYS A 495 -7.49 16.72 -17.46
C CYS A 495 -7.44 17.25 -18.89
N VAL A 496 -6.54 18.21 -19.15
CA VAL A 496 -6.23 18.69 -20.50
C VAL A 496 -5.01 17.94 -21.03
N MET A 497 -5.18 17.16 -22.10
CA MET A 497 -4.14 16.31 -22.68
C MET A 497 -3.62 16.89 -24.00
N GLY A 498 -2.33 17.23 -24.03
CA GLY A 498 -1.61 17.61 -25.25
C GLY A 498 -1.58 16.51 -26.29
N ASP A 499 -1.27 16.86 -27.54
CA ASP A 499 -1.28 15.96 -28.70
C ASP A 499 -0.17 14.90 -28.67
N LEU A 500 0.83 15.11 -27.80
CA LEU A 500 1.90 14.17 -27.53
C LEU A 500 1.46 12.85 -26.88
N ILE A 501 0.24 12.79 -26.32
CA ILE A 501 -0.31 11.56 -25.74
C ILE A 501 -0.69 10.61 -26.87
N SER A 502 -0.07 9.42 -26.88
CA SER A 502 -0.30 8.42 -27.92
C SER A 502 -1.77 8.00 -27.95
N PRO A 503 -2.38 7.75 -29.13
CA PRO A 503 -3.80 7.36 -29.23
C PRO A 503 -4.18 6.13 -28.40
N GLN A 504 -3.24 5.18 -28.26
CA GLN A 504 -3.40 3.98 -27.43
C GLN A 504 -3.60 4.32 -25.93
N GLY A 505 -3.13 5.49 -25.49
CA GLY A 505 -3.22 6.01 -24.12
C GLY A 505 -2.27 5.33 -23.15
N TRP A 506 -2.27 3.99 -23.12
CA TRP A 506 -1.63 3.20 -22.07
C TRP A 506 -0.66 2.17 -22.65
N LEU A 507 0.42 1.90 -21.92
CA LEU A 507 1.48 0.99 -22.35
C LEU A 507 1.46 -0.31 -21.52
N PRO A 508 1.52 -1.51 -22.13
CA PRO A 508 1.71 -2.75 -21.38
C PRO A 508 3.03 -2.74 -20.61
N TRP A 509 3.06 -3.38 -19.44
CA TRP A 509 4.32 -3.59 -18.72
C TRP A 509 5.18 -4.66 -19.39
N SER A 510 4.61 -5.86 -19.59
CA SER A 510 5.22 -6.97 -20.31
C SER A 510 4.15 -7.99 -20.70
N GLY A 511 3.98 -8.25 -22.00
CA GLY A 511 2.92 -9.12 -22.51
C GLY A 511 1.55 -8.77 -21.94
N ASP A 512 0.81 -9.78 -21.48
CA ASP A 512 -0.53 -9.64 -20.91
C ASP A 512 -0.55 -9.44 -19.38
N PHE A 513 0.61 -9.20 -18.75
CA PHE A 513 0.69 -8.97 -17.31
C PHE A 513 -0.23 -7.81 -16.88
N ALA A 514 -1.01 -8.04 -15.82
CA ALA A 514 -1.95 -7.10 -15.20
C ALA A 514 -3.12 -6.62 -16.07
N LEU A 515 -3.18 -6.91 -17.38
CA LEU A 515 -4.18 -6.31 -18.29
C LEU A 515 -5.63 -6.65 -17.94
N LYS A 516 -5.85 -7.76 -17.21
CA LYS A 516 -7.17 -8.20 -16.75
C LYS A 516 -7.57 -7.66 -15.37
N THR A 517 -6.61 -7.15 -14.60
CA THR A 517 -6.76 -6.83 -13.16
C THR A 517 -6.51 -5.37 -12.83
N LEU A 518 -5.71 -4.66 -13.63
CA LEU A 518 -5.47 -3.22 -13.49
C LEU A 518 -6.76 -2.41 -13.73
N PHE A 519 -6.82 -1.17 -13.23
CA PHE A 519 -7.85 -0.21 -13.57
C PHE A 519 -7.24 1.12 -14.05
N TYR A 520 -7.34 1.38 -15.35
CA TYR A 520 -6.91 2.63 -15.97
C TYR A 520 -8.11 3.40 -16.51
N GLY A 521 -8.44 4.47 -15.79
CA GLY A 521 -9.67 5.23 -15.94
C GLY A 521 -9.47 6.60 -16.58
N GLU A 522 -10.36 6.97 -17.49
CA GLU A 522 -10.46 8.32 -18.05
C GLU A 522 -11.91 8.83 -17.94
N TYR A 523 -12.10 10.11 -17.57
CA TYR A 523 -13.40 10.77 -17.51
C TYR A 523 -13.32 12.24 -17.91
N GLN A 524 -14.10 12.64 -18.92
CA GLN A 524 -14.26 14.04 -19.35
C GLN A 524 -12.93 14.80 -19.58
N ASN A 525 -11.89 14.10 -20.01
CA ASN A 525 -10.63 14.72 -20.42
C ASN A 525 -10.81 15.49 -21.74
N SER A 526 -10.07 16.59 -21.91
CA SER A 526 -10.14 17.46 -23.09
C SER A 526 -8.76 17.64 -23.72
N GLY A 527 -8.70 18.34 -24.86
CA GLY A 527 -7.46 18.54 -25.62
C GLY A 527 -7.20 17.46 -26.68
N PRO A 528 -6.24 17.68 -27.58
CA PRO A 528 -5.99 16.80 -28.73
C PRO A 528 -5.56 15.37 -28.35
N GLY A 529 -4.96 15.16 -27.17
CA GLY A 529 -4.57 13.84 -26.68
C GLY A 529 -5.68 13.03 -25.99
N SER A 530 -6.86 13.62 -25.78
CA SER A 530 -7.92 12.99 -24.97
C SER A 530 -8.85 12.06 -25.75
N ASN A 531 -8.69 11.93 -27.07
CA ASN A 531 -9.56 11.08 -27.89
C ASN A 531 -9.41 9.60 -27.50
N MET A 532 -10.48 9.02 -26.96
CA MET A 532 -10.48 7.65 -26.46
C MET A 532 -10.77 6.57 -27.52
N SER A 533 -11.12 6.94 -28.76
CA SER A 533 -11.58 5.99 -29.79
C SER A 533 -10.53 4.93 -30.21
N ALA A 534 -9.25 5.23 -30.02
CA ALA A 534 -8.13 4.34 -30.34
C ALA A 534 -7.40 3.80 -29.10
N ARG A 535 -7.97 3.99 -27.91
CA ARG A 535 -7.38 3.48 -26.66
C ARG A 535 -7.27 1.97 -26.71
N VAL A 536 -6.29 1.44 -25.98
CA VAL A 536 -6.18 -0.01 -25.76
C VAL A 536 -7.49 -0.57 -25.18
N PRO A 537 -7.91 -1.78 -25.61
CA PRO A 537 -9.21 -2.35 -25.21
C PRO A 537 -9.29 -2.72 -23.73
N TRP A 538 -8.14 -2.77 -23.05
CA TRP A 538 -8.03 -3.01 -21.61
C TRP A 538 -7.99 -1.70 -20.80
N SER A 539 -8.20 -0.52 -21.39
CA SER A 539 -8.51 0.69 -20.63
C SER A 539 -10.01 0.75 -20.29
N SER A 540 -10.42 1.61 -19.35
CA SER A 540 -11.80 1.70 -18.89
C SER A 540 -12.30 3.15 -18.90
N PRO A 541 -13.39 3.51 -19.60
CA PRO A 541 -14.08 4.75 -19.31
C PRO A 541 -14.74 4.67 -17.93
N ILE A 542 -14.66 5.75 -17.16
CA ILE A 542 -15.29 5.80 -15.83
C ILE A 542 -16.77 6.13 -16.01
N PRO A 543 -17.71 5.32 -15.48
CA PRO A 543 -19.13 5.68 -15.49
C PRO A 543 -19.36 6.95 -14.68
N GLY A 544 -20.12 7.91 -15.22
CA GLY A 544 -20.33 9.22 -14.56
C GLY A 544 -20.90 9.12 -13.15
N GLN A 545 -21.75 8.13 -12.87
CA GLN A 545 -22.28 7.86 -11.52
C GLN A 545 -21.23 7.43 -10.48
N ASN A 546 -20.05 6.98 -10.93
CA ASN A 546 -18.98 6.47 -10.07
C ASN A 546 -17.77 7.42 -9.98
N VAL A 547 -17.78 8.55 -10.71
CA VAL A 547 -16.62 9.47 -10.75
C VAL A 547 -16.24 10.00 -9.37
N TYR A 548 -17.23 10.19 -8.48
CA TYR A 548 -17.02 10.70 -7.13
C TYR A 548 -16.33 9.73 -6.17
N THR A 549 -16.19 8.44 -6.53
CA THR A 549 -15.30 7.51 -5.80
C THR A 549 -13.86 8.03 -5.77
N TYR A 550 -13.48 8.83 -6.77
CA TYR A 550 -12.14 9.39 -6.92
C TYR A 550 -12.01 10.83 -6.40
N SER A 551 -13.04 11.41 -5.76
CA SER A 551 -12.91 12.75 -5.17
C SER A 551 -11.91 12.73 -4.00
N VAL A 552 -11.35 13.90 -3.65
CA VAL A 552 -10.44 14.04 -2.49
C VAL A 552 -11.08 13.54 -1.19
N GLN A 553 -12.35 13.86 -0.98
CA GLN A 553 -13.13 13.37 0.17
C GLN A 553 -13.25 11.84 0.18
N ASN A 554 -13.62 11.22 -0.94
CA ASN A 554 -13.92 9.79 -0.92
C ASN A 554 -12.68 8.91 -1.03
N PHE A 555 -11.70 9.33 -1.82
CA PHE A 555 -10.51 8.54 -2.11
C PHE A 555 -9.48 8.61 -0.98
N ILE A 556 -9.22 9.80 -0.43
CA ILE A 556 -8.20 10.03 0.61
C ILE A 556 -8.76 10.60 1.90
N GLN A 557 -10.09 10.75 2.05
CA GLN A 557 -10.71 11.34 3.24
C GLN A 557 -10.20 12.76 3.52
N GLY A 558 -9.86 13.50 2.46
CA GLY A 558 -9.15 14.78 2.55
C GLY A 558 -9.88 15.86 3.33
N ASP A 559 -11.21 15.81 3.36
CA ASP A 559 -12.06 16.68 4.18
C ASP A 559 -11.83 16.54 5.69
N GLN A 560 -11.19 15.45 6.13
CA GLN A 560 -10.93 15.19 7.55
C GLN A 560 -9.57 15.72 8.04
N TRP A 561 -8.63 16.02 7.13
CA TRP A 561 -7.24 16.29 7.51
C TRP A 561 -6.54 17.37 6.69
N ILE A 562 -6.99 17.65 5.46
CA ILE A 562 -6.47 18.77 4.68
C ILE A 562 -7.09 20.05 5.23
N PRO A 563 -6.29 21.07 5.58
CA PRO A 563 -6.81 22.38 5.98
C PRO A 563 -7.73 22.98 4.91
N THR A 564 -8.94 23.35 5.30
CA THR A 564 -9.84 24.16 4.47
C THR A 564 -9.58 25.64 4.72
N LYS A 565 -9.86 26.48 3.73
CA LYS A 565 -9.82 27.94 3.93
C LYS A 565 -10.93 28.32 4.92
N ALA A 566 -10.55 28.93 6.03
CA ALA A 566 -11.48 29.48 7.01
C ALA A 566 -12.17 30.75 6.49
#